data_AF-A0A5C7RLB9-F1
#
_entry.id   AF-A0A5C7RLB9-F1
#
_cell.length_a   1.000
_cell.length_b   1.000
_cell.length_c   1.000
_cell.angle_alpha   90.00
_cell.angle_beta   90.00
_cell.angle_gamma   90.00
#
_symmetry.space_group_name_H-M   'P 1'
#
loop_
_entity.id
_entity.type
_entity.pdbx_description
1 polymer ?
#
loop_
_entity_poly.entity_id
_entity_poly.type
_entity_poly.pdbx_seq_one_letter_code
_entity_poly.pdbx_strand_id
1 'polypeptide(L)' 'MLYIGYTVNTEYYRFTLRIPVVLREWLEARAKARHRTMTGELIEIIREMKEKEEQKPSEGA' A
#
# COMPACT_ATOMS: atom_id res chain seq x y z
N MET A 1 -13.44 -33.91 4.48
CA MET A 1 -12.69 -32.69 4.86
C MET A 1 -12.49 -31.87 3.59
N LEU A 2 -13.41 -30.93 3.31
CA LEU A 2 -13.39 -30.11 2.10
C LEU A 2 -12.42 -28.94 2.32
N TYR A 3 -11.32 -28.90 1.56
CA TYR A 3 -10.45 -27.73 1.51
C TYR A 3 -11.09 -26.70 0.59
N ILE A 4 -11.67 -25.65 1.18
CA ILE A 4 -12.14 -24.49 0.44
C ILE A 4 -10.89 -23.67 0.10
N GLY A 5 -10.32 -23.93 -1.09
CA GLY A 5 -9.23 -23.11 -1.61
C GLY A 5 -9.77 -21.72 -1.95
N TYR A 6 -9.45 -20.72 -1.14
CA TYR A 6 -9.71 -19.33 -1.52
C TYR A 6 -8.78 -18.96 -2.66
N THR A 7 -9.32 -18.83 -3.87
CA THR A 7 -8.61 -18.20 -4.98
C THR A 7 -8.56 -16.70 -4.72
N VAL A 8 -7.48 -16.26 -4.05
CA VAL A 8 -7.20 -14.82 -3.96
C VAL A 8 -6.89 -14.37 -5.38
N ASN A 9 -7.64 -13.41 -5.90
CA ASN A 9 -7.42 -12.88 -7.25
C ASN A 9 -6.11 -12.05 -7.23
N THR A 10 -4.98 -12.68 -7.53
CA THR A 10 -3.62 -12.10 -7.38
C THR A 10 -3.17 -11.40 -8.67
N GLU A 11 -3.99 -10.50 -9.20
CA GLU A 11 -3.55 -9.66 -10.30
C GLU A 11 -2.72 -8.49 -9.76
N TYR A 12 -1.43 -8.50 -10.04
CA TYR A 12 -0.50 -7.42 -9.65
C TYR A 12 -0.13 -6.58 -10.88
N TYR A 13 -0.41 -5.28 -10.83
CA TYR A 13 0.05 -4.33 -11.83
C TYR A 13 1.50 -3.89 -11.53
N ARG A 14 2.42 -4.12 -12.46
CA ARG A 14 3.82 -3.68 -12.34
C ARG A 14 4.03 -2.40 -13.13
N PHE A 15 4.57 -1.39 -12.48
CA PHE A 15 4.91 -0.12 -13.11
C PHE A 15 6.16 0.49 -12.46
N THR A 16 6.74 1.47 -13.16
CA THR A 16 7.87 2.25 -12.65
C THR A 16 7.35 3.56 -12.08
N LEU A 17 7.55 3.77 -10.77
CA LEU A 17 7.22 5.03 -10.11
C LEU A 17 8.45 5.93 -10.05
N ARG A 18 8.32 7.18 -10.53
CA ARG A 18 9.35 8.22 -10.35
C ARG A 18 9.02 9.03 -9.10
N ILE A 19 9.91 9.01 -8.12
CA ILE A 19 9.81 9.83 -6.91
C ILE A 19 11.12 10.57 -6.65
N PRO A 20 11.07 11.73 -5.96
CA PRO A 20 12.26 12.36 -5.40
C PRO A 20 13.09 11.38 -4.55
N VAL A 21 14.41 11.48 -4.64
CA VAL A 21 15.36 10.62 -3.91
C VAL A 21 15.08 10.63 -2.40
N VAL A 22 14.79 11.81 -1.85
CA VAL A 22 14.48 12.00 -0.42
C VAL A 22 13.27 11.15 0.01
N LEU A 23 12.24 11.02 -0.82
CA LEU A 23 11.07 10.20 -0.50
C LEU A 23 11.39 8.71 -0.56
N ARG A 24 12.25 8.29 -1.50
CA ARG A 24 12.73 6.91 -1.58
C ARG A 24 13.51 6.54 -0.31
N GLU A 25 14.46 7.38 0.10
CA GLU A 25 15.28 7.15 1.30
C GLU A 25 14.43 7.08 2.56
N TRP A 26 13.47 7.99 2.70
CA TRP A 26 12.49 7.96 3.78
C TRP A 26 11.68 6.66 3.80
N LEU A 27 11.18 6.23 2.63
CA LEU A 27 10.39 5.01 2.51
C LEU A 27 11.21 3.76 2.84
N GLU A 28 12.47 3.68 2.38
CA GLU A 28 13.39 2.58 2.71
C GLU A 28 13.68 2.52 4.22
N ALA A 29 13.94 3.65 4.86
CA ALA A 29 14.19 3.72 6.31
C ALA A 29 12.94 3.29 7.10
N ARG A 30 11.76 3.78 6.71
CA ARG A 30 10.48 3.43 7.34
C ARG A 30 10.15 1.95 7.19
N ALA A 31 10.36 1.38 5.99
CA ALA A 31 10.13 -0.03 5.73
C ALA A 31 11.03 -0.93 6.60
N LYS A 32 12.32 -0.57 6.74
CA LYS A 32 13.26 -1.26 7.65
C LYS A 32 12.79 -1.24 9.10
N ALA A 33 12.39 -0.08 9.60
CA ALA A 33 11.90 0.08 10.97
C ALA A 33 10.63 -0.74 11.26
N ARG A 34 9.84 -1.03 10.22
CA ARG A 34 8.59 -1.82 10.31
C ARG A 34 8.74 -3.27 9.87
N HIS A 35 9.97 -3.74 9.63
CA HIS A 35 10.27 -5.10 9.18
C HIS A 35 9.50 -5.51 7.91
N ARG A 36 9.33 -4.57 6.96
CA ARG A 36 8.61 -4.76 5.69
C ARG A 36 9.52 -4.51 4.50
N THR A 37 9.09 -5.00 3.33
CA THR A 37 9.70 -4.57 2.05
C THR A 37 9.28 -3.14 1.74
N MET A 38 10.09 -2.43 0.94
CA MET A 38 9.77 -1.06 0.50
C MET A 38 8.42 -1.01 -0.22
N THR A 39 8.15 -1.98 -1.11
CA THR A 39 6.87 -2.11 -1.81
C THR A 39 5.72 -2.39 -0.84
N GLY A 40 5.91 -3.28 0.13
CA GLY A 40 4.89 -3.58 1.14
C GLY A 40 4.53 -2.35 1.97
N GLU A 41 5.52 -1.58 2.41
CA GLU A 41 5.26 -0.35 3.16
C GLU A 41 4.59 0.73 2.29
N LEU A 42 4.95 0.84 1.01
CA LEU A 42 4.27 1.75 0.08
C LEU A 42 2.78 1.40 -0.09
N ILE A 43 2.47 0.11 -0.26
CA ILE A 43 1.09 -0.35 -0.39
C ILE A 43 0.29 -0.03 0.88
N GLU A 44 0.90 -0.23 2.05
CA GLU A 44 0.25 0.06 3.33
C GLU A 44 -0.05 1.56 3.50
N ILE A 45 0.90 2.43 3.12
CA ILE A 45 0.68 3.89 3.11
C ILE A 45 -0.48 4.25 2.17
N ILE A 46 -0.49 3.70 0.95
CA ILE A 46 -1.56 3.96 -0.02
C ILE A 46 -2.91 3.47 0.51
N ARG A 47 -2.94 2.29 1.16
CA ARG A 47 -4.16 1.74 1.78
C ARG A 47 -4.67 2.67 2.88
N GLU A 48 -3.81 3.07 3.80
CA GLU A 48 -4.16 3.99 4.89
C GLU A 48 -4.68 5.34 4.35
N MET A 49 -4.09 5.85 3.27
CA MET A 49 -4.57 7.08 2.62
C MET A 49 -5.95 6.90 1.98
N LYS A 50 -6.15 5.80 1.24
CA LYS A 50 -7.44 5.47 0.63
C LYS A 50 -8.54 5.36 1.69
N GLU A 51 -8.28 4.62 2.77
CA GLU A 51 -9.24 4.46 3.87
C GLU A 51 -9.59 5.81 4.51
N LYS A 52 -8.61 6.72 4.66
CA LYS A 52 -8.85 8.08 5.16
C LYS A 52 -9.65 8.95 4.19
N GLU A 53 -9.49 8.78 2.89
CA GLU A 53 -10.28 9.49 1.88
C GLU A 53 -11.74 9.00 1.88
N GLU A 54 -11.95 7.68 1.93
CA GLU A 54 -13.30 7.07 1.97
C GLU A 54 -14.05 7.39 3.28
N GLN A 55 -13.33 7.57 4.38
CA GLN A 55 -13.90 7.94 5.69
C GLN A 55 -14.23 9.43 5.81
N LYS A 56 -13.79 10.29 4.89
CA LYS A 56 -14.24 11.68 4.87
C LYS A 56 -15.63 11.69 4.20
N PRO A 57 -16.74 11.86 4.95
CA PRO A 57 -18.02 12.10 4.30
C PRO A 57 -17.87 13.31 3.39
N SER A 58 -18.48 13.23 2.20
CA SER A 58 -18.58 14.32 1.25
C SER A 58 -19.04 15.59 1.96
N GLU A 59 -18.11 16.48 2.29
CA GLU A 59 -18.41 17.88 2.61
C GLU A 59 -18.90 18.53 1.31
N GLY A 60 -20.20 18.38 1.07
CA GLY A 60 -20.89 18.84 -0.13
C GLY A 60 -22.32 18.30 -0.20
N ALA A 61 -23.08 18.53 0.89
CA ALA A 61 -24.54 18.56 0.86
C ALA A 61 -25.00 20.01 0.64
#